data_AF-A0A3A6MXI8-F1
#
_entry.id   AF-A0A3A6MXI8-F1
#
_cell.length_a   1.000
_cell.length_b   1.000
_cell.length_c   1.000
_cell.angle_alpha   90.00
_cell.angle_beta   90.00
_cell.angle_gamma   90.00
#
_symmetry.space_group_name_H-M   'P 1'
#
loop_
_entity.id
_entity.type
_entity.pdbx_description
1 polymer ?
#
loop_
_entity_poly.entity_id
_entity_poly.type
_entity_poly.pdbx_seq_one_letter_code
_entity_poly.pdbx_strand_id
1 'polypeptide(L)'
;MIAVYCDGLCEPNPGGIATCGWLAFDGGELLHRHSSVVRRGSGATNNVAEYGAVISALGWLLANGYASRRTVVHSDSQLLVYQLAGKYVVRSPNIVPLHAQTLDLARMLREVVFRWIPREKNAEADALSREAYRNALGGQSREERARKLTPLVARVGVDLYVVPSQSNPRKLYAVNLAENTCECPDFRVRGRKLGYCKHILAAREFSRTA
;
A
#
# COMPACT_ATOMS: atom_id res chain seq x y z
N MET A 1 -28.04 1.67 -2.33
CA MET A 1 -27.50 0.43 -1.70
C MET A 1 -26.01 0.59 -1.75
N ILE A 2 -25.31 0.34 -0.64
CA ILE A 2 -23.87 0.50 -0.60
C ILE A 2 -23.20 -0.75 -1.16
N ALA A 3 -22.28 -0.56 -2.10
CA ALA A 3 -21.38 -1.62 -2.56
C ALA A 3 -19.97 -1.29 -2.09
N VAL A 4 -19.32 -2.25 -1.43
CA VAL A 4 -17.94 -2.15 -0.98
C VAL A 4 -17.12 -3.21 -1.69
N TYR A 5 -15.91 -2.87 -2.09
CA TYR A 5 -14.91 -3.78 -2.67
C TYR A 5 -13.69 -3.77 -1.77
N CYS A 6 -13.28 -4.92 -1.26
CA CYS A 6 -12.21 -5.06 -0.29
C CYS A 6 -11.13 -6.01 -0.82
N ASP A 7 -9.87 -5.69 -0.53
CA ASP A 7 -8.73 -6.56 -0.77
C ASP A 7 -7.66 -6.39 0.32
N GLY A 8 -6.93 -7.47 0.59
CA GLY A 8 -5.81 -7.52 1.51
C GLY A 8 -4.55 -8.07 0.86
N LEU A 9 -3.42 -7.44 1.16
CA LEU A 9 -2.10 -7.88 0.76
C LEU A 9 -1.22 -8.09 2.00
N CYS A 10 -0.41 -9.14 2.00
CA CYS A 10 0.70 -9.27 2.94
C CYS A 10 1.95 -9.77 2.24
N GLU A 11 3.09 -9.08 2.44
CA GLU A 11 4.37 -9.48 1.84
C GLU A 11 5.56 -9.14 2.75
N PRO A 12 6.42 -10.11 3.13
CA PRO A 12 6.19 -11.56 3.01
C PRO A 12 4.98 -12.05 3.81
N ASN A 13 4.43 -13.20 3.43
CA ASN A 13 3.28 -13.84 4.09
C ASN A 13 3.65 -15.24 4.61
N PRO A 14 3.72 -15.48 5.93
CA PRO A 14 3.47 -14.54 7.04
C PRO A 14 4.69 -13.68 7.40
N GLY A 15 4.48 -12.66 8.25
CA GLY A 15 5.54 -11.94 8.96
C GLY A 15 5.98 -10.60 8.36
N GLY A 16 5.42 -10.22 7.21
CA GLY A 16 5.75 -8.99 6.51
C GLY A 16 4.89 -7.80 6.91
N ILE A 17 4.48 -7.02 5.90
CA ILE A 17 3.56 -5.90 6.08
C ILE A 17 2.22 -6.31 5.48
N ALA A 18 1.20 -6.42 6.34
CA ALA A 18 -0.20 -6.60 5.94
C ALA A 18 -0.83 -5.23 5.69
N THR A 19 -1.43 -5.03 4.53
CA THR A 19 -2.06 -3.79 4.08
C THR A 19 -3.41 -4.08 3.45
N CYS A 20 -4.34 -3.13 3.57
CA CYS A 20 -5.66 -3.25 2.97
C CYS A 20 -5.93 -2.12 1.97
N GLY A 21 -6.82 -2.42 1.03
CA GLY A 21 -7.43 -1.46 0.12
C GLY A 21 -8.92 -1.71 0.02
N TRP A 22 -9.73 -0.65 0.01
CA TRP A 22 -11.15 -0.77 -0.25
C TRP A 22 -11.78 0.47 -0.89
N LEU A 23 -12.89 0.26 -1.58
CA LEU A 23 -13.71 1.30 -2.19
C LEU A 23 -15.17 1.14 -1.75
N ALA A 24 -15.88 2.24 -1.56
CA ALA A 24 -17.31 2.25 -1.27
C ALA A 24 -18.07 3.08 -2.33
N PHE A 25 -19.23 2.57 -2.75
CA PHE A 25 -20.10 3.19 -3.75
C PHE A 25 -21.55 3.24 -3.25
N ASP A 26 -22.32 4.26 -3.65
CA ASP A 26 -23.79 4.26 -3.54
C ASP A 26 -24.41 4.44 -4.91
N GLY A 27 -25.17 3.46 -5.38
CA GLY A 27 -25.82 3.55 -6.70
C GLY A 27 -24.85 3.68 -7.89
N GLY A 28 -23.59 3.29 -7.72
CA GLY A 28 -22.53 3.42 -8.73
C GLY A 28 -21.68 4.69 -8.58
N GLU A 29 -22.08 5.65 -7.75
CA GLU A 29 -21.26 6.80 -7.42
C GLU A 29 -20.21 6.43 -6.37
N LEU A 30 -18.95 6.79 -6.61
CA LEU A 30 -17.86 6.54 -5.67
C LEU A 30 -17.99 7.46 -4.44
N LEU A 31 -18.17 6.86 -3.27
CA LEU A 31 -18.20 7.58 -1.99
C LEU A 31 -16.80 7.77 -1.40
N HIS A 32 -15.98 6.72 -1.44
CA HIS A 32 -14.67 6.74 -0.77
C HIS A 32 -13.72 5.69 -1.32
N ARG A 33 -12.42 5.98 -1.23
CA ARG A 33 -11.30 5.05 -1.46
C ARG A 33 -10.39 5.12 -0.26
N HIS A 34 -9.96 3.98 0.25
CA HIS A 34 -9.06 3.91 1.39
C HIS A 34 -7.96 2.88 1.17
N SER A 35 -6.77 3.20 1.65
CA SER A 35 -5.67 2.25 1.73
C SER A 35 -4.87 2.49 3.00
N SER A 36 -4.46 1.42 3.70
CA SER A 36 -3.70 1.57 4.93
C SER A 36 -2.89 0.32 5.31
N VAL A 37 -1.95 0.50 6.24
CA VAL A 37 -1.28 -0.63 6.90
C VAL A 37 -2.19 -1.21 7.96
N VAL A 38 -2.42 -2.51 7.90
CA VAL A 38 -3.18 -3.28 8.90
C VAL A 38 -2.25 -3.77 10.01
N ARG A 39 -1.10 -4.37 9.64
CA ARG A 39 -0.17 -4.95 10.60
C ARG A 39 1.25 -5.03 10.05
N ARG A 40 2.25 -5.05 10.93
CA ARG A 40 3.66 -5.31 10.60
C ARG A 40 4.22 -6.42 11.48
N GLY A 41 5.10 -7.24 10.91
CA GLY A 41 5.87 -8.23 11.67
C GLY A 41 5.04 -9.45 12.08
N SER A 42 5.32 -9.97 13.28
CA SER A 42 4.69 -11.20 13.76
C SER A 42 3.16 -11.13 13.73
N GLY A 43 2.54 -12.18 13.18
CA GLY A 43 1.09 -12.27 13.01
C GLY A 43 0.51 -11.49 11.83
N ALA A 44 1.33 -10.80 11.02
CA ALA A 44 0.89 -10.29 9.72
C ALA A 44 0.74 -11.47 8.73
N THR A 45 -0.44 -11.62 8.15
CA THR A 45 -0.73 -12.62 7.12
C THR A 45 -1.69 -12.03 6.08
N ASN A 46 -1.82 -12.68 4.92
CA ASN A 46 -2.79 -12.23 3.92
C ASN A 46 -4.21 -12.23 4.48
N ASN A 47 -4.61 -13.30 5.20
CA ASN A 47 -5.94 -13.37 5.80
C ASN A 47 -6.18 -12.25 6.83
N VAL A 48 -5.16 -11.86 7.60
CA VAL A 48 -5.28 -10.70 8.52
C VAL A 48 -5.48 -9.40 7.73
N ALA A 49 -4.81 -9.23 6.60
CA ALA A 49 -5.00 -8.07 5.72
C ALA A 49 -6.42 -8.01 5.14
N GLU A 50 -6.93 -9.15 4.67
CA GLU A 50 -8.28 -9.30 4.08
C GLU A 50 -9.38 -8.94 5.09
N TYR A 51 -9.32 -9.50 6.30
CA TYR A 51 -10.23 -9.11 7.38
C TYR A 51 -10.06 -7.64 7.76
N GLY A 52 -8.83 -7.13 7.78
CA GLY A 52 -8.55 -5.72 8.04
C GLY A 52 -9.21 -4.77 7.04
N ALA A 53 -9.30 -5.17 5.75
CA ALA A 53 -9.99 -4.42 4.72
C ALA A 53 -11.50 -4.29 5.03
N VAL A 54 -12.16 -5.41 5.35
CA VAL A 54 -13.59 -5.43 5.68
C VAL A 54 -13.88 -4.65 6.95
N ILE A 55 -13.12 -4.88 8.02
CA ILE A 55 -13.28 -4.17 9.31
C ILE A 55 -13.15 -2.65 9.10
N SER A 56 -12.13 -2.23 8.35
CA SER A 56 -11.91 -0.80 8.05
C SER A 56 -13.09 -0.20 7.27
N ALA A 57 -13.60 -0.89 6.25
CA ALA A 57 -14.73 -0.41 5.47
C ALA A 57 -16.03 -0.33 6.27
N LEU A 58 -16.37 -1.37 7.05
CA LEU A 58 -17.58 -1.37 7.88
C LEU A 58 -17.51 -0.28 8.96
N GLY A 59 -16.34 -0.10 9.60
CA GLY A 59 -16.11 0.97 10.56
C GLY A 59 -16.30 2.35 9.94
N TRP A 60 -15.80 2.57 8.72
CA TRP A 60 -16.01 3.82 8.00
C TRP A 60 -17.49 4.07 7.68
N LEU A 61 -18.24 3.06 7.24
CA LEU A 61 -19.67 3.20 6.97
C LEU A 61 -20.47 3.62 8.20
N LEU A 62 -20.18 3.02 9.35
CA LEU A 62 -20.81 3.38 10.63
C LEU A 62 -20.47 4.82 11.04
N ALA A 63 -19.20 5.21 10.93
CA ALA A 63 -18.74 6.54 11.31
C ALA A 63 -19.28 7.66 10.40
N ASN A 64 -19.69 7.34 9.17
CA ASN A 64 -20.12 8.32 8.16
C ASN A 64 -21.64 8.27 7.87
N GLY A 65 -22.44 7.73 8.79
CA GLY A 65 -23.91 7.82 8.70
C GLY A 65 -24.58 6.82 7.75
N TYR A 66 -23.88 5.77 7.32
CA TYR A 66 -24.44 4.75 6.42
C TYR A 66 -25.05 3.55 7.15
N ALA A 67 -25.18 3.60 8.49
CA ALA A 67 -25.70 2.52 9.32
C ALA A 67 -27.08 1.97 8.87
N SER A 68 -27.96 2.85 8.38
CA SER A 68 -29.32 2.49 7.93
C SER A 68 -29.39 1.94 6.50
N ARG A 69 -28.27 1.89 5.77
CA ARG A 69 -28.22 1.42 4.38
C ARG A 69 -27.94 -0.08 4.34
N ARG A 70 -28.49 -0.75 3.33
CA ARG A 70 -28.10 -2.12 2.98
C ARG A 70 -26.74 -2.08 2.29
N THR A 71 -25.85 -2.99 2.67
CA THR A 71 -24.46 -3.04 2.22
C THR A 71 -24.14 -4.41 1.63
N VAL A 72 -23.45 -4.43 0.49
CA VAL A 72 -22.84 -5.65 -0.08
C VAL A 72 -21.33 -5.47 -0.09
N VAL A 73 -20.63 -6.35 0.61
CA VAL A 73 -19.16 -6.38 0.64
C VAL A 73 -18.69 -7.44 -0.33
N HIS A 74 -17.88 -7.02 -1.30
CA HIS A 74 -17.26 -7.87 -2.30
C HIS A 74 -15.80 -8.11 -1.96
N SER A 75 -15.34 -9.35 -2.13
CA SER A 75 -13.93 -9.73 -2.03
C SER A 75 -13.68 -10.92 -2.96
N ASP A 76 -12.47 -11.03 -3.49
CA ASP A 76 -11.99 -12.19 -4.25
C ASP A 76 -11.41 -13.30 -3.37
N SER A 77 -11.30 -13.08 -2.06
CA SER A 77 -10.96 -14.11 -1.08
C SER A 77 -12.16 -15.00 -0.74
N GLN A 78 -12.27 -16.14 -1.43
CA GLN A 78 -13.33 -17.13 -1.17
C GLN A 78 -13.33 -17.61 0.28
N LEU A 79 -12.14 -17.79 0.88
CA LEU A 79 -12.00 -18.20 2.28
C LEU A 79 -12.65 -17.18 3.23
N LEU A 80 -12.33 -15.90 3.08
CA LEU A 80 -12.91 -14.81 3.88
C LEU A 80 -14.43 -14.80 3.76
N VAL A 81 -14.94 -14.79 2.53
CA VAL A 81 -16.39 -14.72 2.27
C VAL A 81 -17.11 -15.93 2.87
N TYR A 82 -16.56 -17.13 2.73
CA TYR A 82 -17.20 -18.35 3.24
C TYR A 82 -17.15 -18.43 4.77
N GLN A 83 -16.11 -17.89 5.42
CA GLN A 83 -16.07 -17.76 6.87
C GLN A 83 -17.09 -16.73 7.39
N LEU A 84 -17.19 -15.57 6.74
CA LEU A 84 -18.16 -14.53 7.11
C LEU A 84 -19.61 -14.95 6.85
N ALA A 85 -19.84 -15.77 5.82
CA ALA A 85 -21.13 -16.39 5.54
C ALA A 85 -21.44 -17.62 6.44
N GLY A 86 -20.58 -17.96 7.39
CA GLY A 86 -20.77 -19.10 8.30
C GLY A 86 -20.63 -20.49 7.65
N LYS A 87 -20.20 -20.55 6.39
CA LYS A 87 -19.99 -21.82 5.67
C LYS A 87 -18.74 -22.55 6.16
N TYR A 88 -17.70 -21.80 6.53
CA TYR A 88 -16.43 -22.34 7.02
C TYR A 88 -16.17 -21.93 8.48
N VAL A 89 -15.73 -22.90 9.27
CA VAL A 89 -15.36 -22.68 10.68
C VAL A 89 -14.03 -21.94 10.75
N VAL A 90 -13.98 -20.89 11.58
CA VAL A 90 -12.75 -20.13 11.86
C VAL A 90 -12.04 -20.76 13.06
N ARG A 91 -10.84 -21.28 12.85
CA ARG A 91 -10.02 -21.92 13.90
C ARG A 91 -8.70 -21.21 14.20
N SER A 92 -8.21 -20.39 13.27
CA SER A 92 -6.92 -19.72 13.44
C SER A 92 -7.01 -18.70 14.58
N PRO A 93 -6.17 -18.78 15.62
CA PRO A 93 -6.20 -17.85 16.76
C PRO A 93 -6.05 -16.38 16.35
N ASN A 94 -5.35 -16.10 15.25
CA ASN A 94 -5.16 -14.75 14.74
C ASN A 94 -6.37 -14.22 13.95
N ILE A 95 -7.29 -15.10 13.53
CA ILE A 95 -8.47 -14.74 12.72
C ILE A 95 -9.75 -14.76 13.53
N VAL A 96 -9.88 -15.64 14.53
CA VAL A 96 -11.04 -15.68 15.45
C VAL A 96 -11.44 -14.29 15.97
N PRO A 97 -10.54 -13.44 16.51
CA PRO A 97 -10.94 -12.12 16.99
C PRO A 97 -11.37 -11.18 15.86
N LEU A 98 -10.73 -11.26 14.69
CA LEU A 98 -11.08 -10.42 13.53
C LEU A 98 -12.44 -10.80 12.94
N HIS A 99 -12.75 -12.10 12.92
CA HIS A 99 -14.05 -12.62 12.50
C HIS A 99 -15.16 -12.14 13.42
N ALA A 100 -14.98 -12.27 14.74
CA ALA A 100 -15.92 -11.76 15.73
C ALA A 100 -16.16 -10.25 15.56
N GLN A 101 -15.07 -9.46 15.48
CA GLN A 101 -15.14 -8.01 15.26
C GLN A 101 -15.88 -7.64 13.97
N THR A 102 -15.63 -8.38 12.88
CA THR A 102 -16.30 -8.12 11.59
C THR A 102 -17.80 -8.35 11.70
N LEU A 103 -18.23 -9.44 12.37
CA LEU A 103 -19.64 -9.73 12.58
C LEU A 103 -20.31 -8.72 13.51
N ASP A 104 -19.63 -8.25 14.54
CA ASP A 104 -20.16 -7.22 15.44
C ASP A 104 -20.39 -5.89 14.70
N LEU A 105 -19.43 -5.44 13.89
CA LEU A 105 -19.61 -4.27 13.03
C LEU A 105 -20.73 -4.47 12.01
N ALA A 106 -20.83 -5.67 11.42
CA ALA A 106 -21.88 -5.97 10.45
C ALA A 106 -23.28 -5.94 11.07
N ARG A 107 -23.44 -6.35 12.34
CA ARG A 107 -24.72 -6.30 13.07
C ARG A 107 -25.18 -4.87 13.39
N MET A 108 -24.27 -3.91 13.41
CA MET A 108 -24.60 -2.49 13.63
C MET A 108 -25.13 -1.81 12.35
N LEU A 109 -24.95 -2.43 11.19
CA LEU A 109 -25.53 -1.99 9.92
C LEU A 109 -26.89 -2.67 9.71
N ARG A 110 -27.78 -2.02 8.94
CA ARG A 110 -29.13 -2.55 8.65
C ARG A 110 -29.10 -3.96 8.08
N GLU A 111 -28.20 -4.21 7.14
CA GLU A 111 -28.01 -5.52 6.49
C GLU A 111 -26.66 -5.52 5.77
N VAL A 112 -25.87 -6.58 5.97
CA VAL A 112 -24.58 -6.78 5.27
C VAL A 112 -24.58 -8.15 4.61
N VAL A 113 -24.29 -8.16 3.30
CA VAL A 113 -24.12 -9.39 2.51
C VAL A 113 -22.68 -9.49 2.05
N PHE A 114 -22.02 -10.61 2.32
CA PHE A 114 -20.68 -10.90 1.82
C PHE A 114 -20.77 -11.69 0.52
N ARG A 115 -20.11 -11.22 -0.54
CA ARG A 115 -20.16 -11.82 -1.87
C ARG A 115 -18.75 -12.03 -2.42
N TRP A 116 -18.50 -13.27 -2.85
CA TRP A 116 -17.29 -13.57 -3.58
C TRP A 116 -17.39 -13.04 -5.02
N ILE A 117 -16.30 -12.46 -5.52
CA ILE A 117 -16.16 -12.04 -6.92
C ILE A 117 -14.85 -12.56 -7.51
N PRO A 118 -14.77 -12.78 -8.83
CA PRO A 118 -13.50 -13.05 -9.50
C PRO A 118 -12.51 -11.89 -9.32
N ARG A 119 -11.21 -12.19 -9.24
CA ARG A 119 -10.14 -11.22 -8.99
C ARG A 119 -10.08 -10.11 -10.03
N GLU A 120 -10.44 -10.41 -11.27
CA GLU A 120 -10.47 -9.46 -12.39
C GLU A 120 -11.49 -8.34 -12.15
N LYS A 121 -12.51 -8.60 -11.30
CA LYS A 121 -13.52 -7.62 -10.89
C LYS A 121 -13.14 -6.86 -9.61
N ASN A 122 -12.01 -7.19 -8.97
CA ASN A 122 -11.54 -6.57 -7.72
C ASN A 122 -10.22 -5.78 -7.90
N ALA A 123 -9.82 -5.49 -9.15
CA ALA A 123 -8.52 -4.92 -9.48
C ALA A 123 -8.25 -3.56 -8.79
N GLU A 124 -9.27 -2.72 -8.58
CA GLU A 124 -9.09 -1.43 -7.91
C GLU A 124 -8.79 -1.58 -6.42
N ALA A 125 -9.41 -2.54 -5.73
CA ALA A 125 -9.12 -2.79 -4.32
C ALA A 125 -7.71 -3.40 -4.15
N ASP A 126 -7.31 -4.32 -5.04
CA ASP A 126 -5.94 -4.87 -5.11
C ASP A 126 -4.89 -3.77 -5.37
N ALA A 127 -5.19 -2.83 -6.25
CA ALA A 127 -4.31 -1.69 -6.51
C ALA A 127 -4.11 -0.82 -5.24
N LEU A 128 -5.17 -0.58 -4.47
CA LEU A 128 -5.11 0.17 -3.21
C LEU A 128 -4.32 -0.58 -2.13
N SER A 129 -4.51 -1.90 -1.98
CA SER A 129 -3.76 -2.69 -1.01
C SER A 129 -2.26 -2.68 -1.33
N ARG A 130 -1.90 -2.78 -2.62
CA ARG A 130 -0.53 -2.64 -3.13
C ARG A 130 0.03 -1.24 -2.96
N GLU A 131 -0.78 -0.20 -3.14
CA GLU A 131 -0.39 1.19 -2.90
C GLU A 131 0.01 1.38 -1.42
N ALA A 132 -0.84 0.95 -0.49
CA ALA A 132 -0.53 0.98 0.93
C ALA A 132 0.76 0.24 1.24
N TYR A 133 0.98 -0.94 0.65
CA TYR A 133 2.23 -1.69 0.82
C TYR A 133 3.46 -0.93 0.32
N ARG A 134 3.40 -0.34 -0.88
CA ARG A 134 4.50 0.49 -1.44
C ARG A 134 4.82 1.68 -0.54
N ASN A 135 3.78 2.37 -0.06
CA ASN A 135 3.91 3.49 0.86
C ASN A 135 4.54 3.01 2.20
N ALA A 136 4.09 1.86 2.70
CA ALA A 136 4.54 1.27 3.95
C ALA A 136 5.98 0.74 3.94
N LEU A 137 6.52 0.36 2.78
CA LEU A 137 7.91 -0.03 2.58
C LEU A 137 8.89 1.16 2.64
N GLY A 138 8.40 2.39 2.85
CA GLY A 138 9.26 3.57 2.83
C GLY A 138 9.83 3.85 1.43
N GLY A 139 9.11 3.44 0.39
CA GLY A 139 9.38 3.83 -0.99
C GLY A 139 9.03 5.30 -1.21
N GLN A 140 9.72 6.22 -0.53
CA GLN A 140 9.89 7.55 -1.13
C GLN A 140 10.36 7.30 -2.56
N SER A 141 9.63 7.84 -3.52
CA SER A 141 9.99 7.86 -4.93
C SER A 141 11.46 8.30 -5.08
N ARG A 142 12.12 7.90 -6.18
CA ARG A 142 13.53 8.31 -6.37
C ARG A 142 13.64 9.83 -6.36
N GLU A 143 12.59 10.51 -6.77
CA GLU A 143 12.32 11.94 -6.80
C GLU A 143 12.21 12.53 -5.38
N GLU A 144 11.43 11.94 -4.48
CA GLU A 144 11.35 12.40 -3.08
C GLU A 144 12.66 12.16 -2.32
N ARG A 145 13.35 11.05 -2.59
CA ARG A 145 14.66 10.80 -2.01
C ARG A 145 15.70 11.75 -2.60
N ALA A 146 15.59 12.08 -3.88
CA ALA A 146 16.43 13.06 -4.55
C ALA A 146 16.28 14.43 -3.91
N ARG A 147 15.04 14.93 -3.73
CA ARG A 147 14.76 16.22 -3.08
C ARG A 147 15.41 16.38 -1.71
N LYS A 148 15.49 15.31 -0.92
CA LYS A 148 16.20 15.32 0.38
C LYS A 148 17.72 15.36 0.25
N LEU A 149 18.25 14.84 -0.85
CA LEU A 149 19.68 14.84 -1.15
C LEU A 149 20.13 16.10 -1.90
N THR A 150 19.25 16.78 -2.64
CA THR A 150 19.54 17.97 -3.46
C THR A 150 20.30 19.05 -2.67
N PRO A 151 19.93 19.40 -1.42
CA PRO A 151 20.69 20.39 -0.63
C PRO A 151 22.10 19.94 -0.23
N LEU A 152 22.41 18.65 -0.36
CA LEU A 152 23.68 18.04 0.03
C LEU A 152 24.56 17.69 -1.18
N VAL A 153 24.12 18.03 -2.39
CA VAL A 153 24.88 17.83 -3.62
C VAL A 153 26.03 18.84 -3.66
N ALA A 154 27.22 18.39 -4.09
CA ALA A 154 28.32 19.28 -4.42
C ALA A 154 28.78 19.06 -5.86
N ARG A 155 28.96 20.15 -6.61
CA ARG A 155 29.57 20.14 -7.95
C ARG A 155 31.09 20.08 -7.80
N VAL A 156 31.73 19.14 -8.48
CA VAL A 156 33.19 18.92 -8.46
C VAL A 156 33.84 19.04 -9.85
N GLY A 157 33.05 19.24 -10.90
CA GLY A 157 33.48 19.51 -12.27
C GLY A 157 32.29 20.01 -13.11
N VAL A 158 32.47 20.16 -14.43
CA VAL A 158 31.41 20.67 -15.33
C VAL A 158 30.13 19.83 -15.24
N ASP A 159 30.26 18.52 -15.42
CA ASP A 159 29.15 17.55 -15.33
C ASP A 159 29.31 16.54 -14.19
N LEU A 160 30.27 16.78 -13.29
CA LEU A 160 30.63 15.87 -12.20
C LEU A 160 30.13 16.41 -10.87
N TYR A 161 29.39 15.55 -10.17
CA TYR A 161 28.77 15.84 -8.88
C TYR A 161 29.06 14.73 -7.89
N VAL A 162 29.10 15.06 -6.61
CA VAL A 162 29.10 14.10 -5.51
C VAL A 162 27.81 14.23 -4.72
N VAL A 163 27.19 13.10 -4.42
CA VAL A 163 25.91 13.06 -3.68
C VAL A 163 26.01 12.02 -2.56
N PRO A 164 25.67 12.36 -1.31
CA PRO A 164 25.81 11.43 -0.20
C PRO A 164 24.81 10.26 -0.25
N SER A 165 25.16 9.17 0.42
CA SER A 165 24.23 8.08 0.70
C SER A 165 23.18 8.54 1.69
N GLN A 166 21.92 8.26 1.38
CA GLN A 166 20.79 8.56 2.27
C GLN A 166 20.91 7.89 3.65
N SER A 167 21.56 6.72 3.74
CA SER A 167 21.74 5.97 5.00
C SER A 167 23.07 6.24 5.70
N ASN A 168 24.05 6.84 5.02
CA ASN A 168 25.37 7.14 5.59
C ASN A 168 25.95 8.39 4.89
N PRO A 169 25.78 9.59 5.48
CA PRO A 169 26.24 10.84 4.88
C PRO A 169 27.74 10.90 4.56
N ARG A 170 28.59 10.10 5.22
CA ARG A 170 30.03 10.02 4.93
C ARG A 170 30.36 9.26 3.65
N LYS A 171 29.42 8.46 3.14
CA LYS A 171 29.60 7.71 1.89
C LYS A 171 29.06 8.54 0.74
N LEU A 172 29.95 9.02 -0.11
CA LEU A 172 29.62 9.79 -1.31
C LEU A 172 29.58 8.87 -2.53
N TYR A 173 28.72 9.21 -3.51
CA TYR A 173 28.70 8.57 -4.82
C TYR A 173 28.95 9.63 -5.89
N ALA A 174 29.85 9.33 -6.83
CA ALA A 174 30.02 10.18 -8.00
C ALA A 174 28.82 10.03 -8.95
N VAL A 175 28.43 11.15 -9.53
CA VAL A 175 27.40 11.28 -10.56
C VAL A 175 28.00 12.07 -11.72
N ASN A 176 27.94 11.51 -12.93
CA ASN A 176 28.28 12.21 -14.17
C ASN A 176 26.99 12.43 -14.95
N LEU A 177 26.57 13.68 -15.11
CA LEU A 177 25.32 14.02 -15.79
C LEU A 177 25.42 13.92 -17.32
N ALA A 178 26.59 14.19 -17.91
CA ALA A 178 26.80 14.06 -19.36
C ALA A 178 26.72 12.59 -19.80
N GLU A 179 27.37 11.69 -19.05
CA GLU A 179 27.35 10.25 -19.29
C GLU A 179 26.09 9.57 -18.72
N ASN A 180 25.28 10.31 -17.95
CA ASN A 180 24.12 9.81 -17.22
C ASN A 180 24.42 8.58 -16.34
N THR A 181 25.54 8.62 -15.61
CA THR A 181 26.01 7.52 -14.76
C THR A 181 26.08 7.89 -13.28
N CYS A 182 25.96 6.87 -12.42
CA CYS A 182 26.15 7.01 -10.99
C CYS A 182 26.77 5.75 -10.37
N GLU A 183 27.63 5.94 -9.39
CA GLU A 183 28.31 4.83 -8.71
C GLU A 183 27.46 4.11 -7.66
N CYS A 184 26.24 4.60 -7.37
CA CYS A 184 25.43 4.06 -6.28
C CYS A 184 24.88 2.65 -6.59
N PRO A 185 24.66 1.81 -5.55
CA PRO A 185 24.10 0.47 -5.74
C PRO A 185 22.74 0.45 -6.43
N ASP A 186 21.88 1.44 -6.17
CA ASP A 186 20.58 1.55 -6.86
C ASP A 186 20.75 1.71 -8.37
N PHE A 187 21.70 2.54 -8.82
CA PHE A 187 21.98 2.69 -10.24
C PHE A 187 22.53 1.40 -10.85
N ARG A 188 23.51 0.75 -10.18
CA ARG A 188 24.11 -0.49 -10.68
C ARG A 188 23.11 -1.63 -10.85
N VAL A 189 22.20 -1.80 -9.89
CA VAL A 189 21.26 -2.93 -9.86
C VAL A 189 19.99 -2.64 -10.67
N ARG A 190 19.44 -1.42 -10.60
CA ARG A 190 18.11 -1.08 -11.15
C ARG A 190 18.16 0.13 -12.06
N GLY A 191 18.86 1.19 -11.66
CA GLY A 191 18.83 2.48 -12.34
C GLY A 191 19.50 2.49 -13.71
N ARG A 192 20.43 1.57 -14.01
CA ARG A 192 21.07 1.45 -15.33
C ARG A 192 20.05 1.15 -16.43
N LYS A 193 19.11 0.22 -16.19
CA LYS A 193 18.04 -0.10 -17.15
C LYS A 193 17.03 1.05 -17.28
N LEU A 194 16.83 1.80 -16.20
CA LEU A 194 15.86 2.89 -16.14
C LEU A 194 16.44 4.24 -16.60
N GLY A 195 17.76 4.34 -16.74
CA GLY A 195 18.46 5.57 -17.06
C GLY A 195 18.53 6.60 -15.92
N TYR A 196 18.21 6.24 -14.68
CA TYR A 196 18.34 7.16 -13.54
C TYR A 196 18.31 6.45 -12.17
N CYS A 197 18.79 7.14 -11.15
CA CYS A 197 18.63 6.81 -9.74
C CYS A 197 18.33 8.10 -8.95
N LYS A 198 18.07 7.98 -7.64
CA LYS A 198 17.85 9.18 -6.78
C LYS A 198 19.01 10.18 -6.78
N HIS A 199 20.26 9.70 -6.93
CA HIS A 199 21.44 10.57 -6.94
C HIS A 199 21.57 11.35 -8.25
N ILE A 200 21.28 10.72 -9.40
CA ILE A 200 21.21 11.42 -10.70
C ILE A 200 20.13 12.49 -10.68
N LEU A 201 18.95 12.16 -10.14
CA LEU A 201 17.85 13.12 -10.01
C LEU A 201 18.23 14.31 -9.11
N ALA A 202 18.88 14.05 -7.97
CA ALA A 202 19.34 15.11 -7.06
C ALA A 202 20.36 16.04 -7.74
N ALA A 203 21.32 15.48 -8.46
CA ALA A 203 22.31 16.26 -9.20
C ALA A 203 21.69 17.09 -10.33
N ARG A 204 20.71 16.53 -11.07
CA ARG A 204 19.96 17.27 -12.11
C ARG A 204 19.10 18.40 -11.54
N GLU A 205 18.53 18.19 -10.36
CA GLU A 205 17.77 19.24 -9.68
C GLU A 205 18.69 20.35 -9.21
N PHE A 206 19.80 19.98 -8.53
CA PHE A 206 20.82 20.91 -8.07
C PHE A 206 21.39 21.74 -9.23
N SER A 207 21.70 21.13 -10.38
CA SER A 207 22.30 21.83 -11.53
C SER A 207 21.39 22.85 -12.20
N ARG A 208 20.06 22.78 -11.96
CA ARG A 208 19.09 23.78 -12.44
C ARG A 208 18.95 24.96 -11.50
N THR A 209 19.32 24.78 -10.24
CA THR A 209 19.13 25.77 -9.16
C THR A 209 20.41 26.46 -8.72
N ALA A 210 21.57 26.01 -9.20
CA ALA A 210 22.90 26.50 -8.87
C ALA A 210 23.59 27.13 -10.09
#